data_AF-A0A358PG68-F1
#
_entry.id   AF-A0A358PG68-F1
#
_cell.length_a   1.000
_cell.length_b   1.000
_cell.length_c   1.000
_cell.angle_alpha   90.00
_cell.angle_beta   90.00
_cell.angle_gamma   90.00
#
_symmetry.space_group_name_H-M   'P 1'
#
loop_
_entity.id
_entity.type
_entity.pdbx_description
1 polymer ?
#
loop_
_entity_poly.entity_id
_entity_poly.type
_entity_poly.pdbx_seq_one_letter_code
_entity_poly.pdbx_strand_id
1 'polypeptide(L)'
;IVGDIYDRGTEPHRILDLLLKHPSVDIQWGNHDILWMGAALGEKTCIAGVLTNSFRHGNLDLIENVYGINLRHLLMFAQSTYKSALHFRPRKTSSEAYYDNPEVNIRAKLHKAIFVIMHKLA
;
A
#
# COMPACT_ATOMS: atom_id res chain seq x y z
N ILE A 1 -14.49 5.05 -18.85
CA ILE A 1 -14.16 4.11 -17.76
C ILE A 1 -14.30 4.85 -16.45
N VAL A 2 -15.15 4.36 -15.55
CA VAL A 2 -15.24 4.89 -14.18
C VAL A 2 -14.09 4.26 -13.39
N GLY A 3 -13.15 5.08 -12.93
CA GLY A 3 -11.80 4.75 -12.48
C GLY A 3 -11.68 3.82 -11.26
N ASP A 4 -10.86 4.24 -10.30
CA ASP A 4 -10.30 3.43 -9.22
C ASP A 4 -9.60 2.17 -9.76
N ILE A 5 -8.76 2.37 -10.77
CA ILE A 5 -8.00 1.30 -11.44
C ILE A 5 -7.11 0.60 -10.42
N TYR A 6 -6.49 1.37 -9.53
CA TYR A 6 -5.61 0.87 -8.46
C TYR A 6 -6.34 0.28 -7.25
N ASP A 7 -7.66 0.19 -7.28
CA ASP A 7 -8.44 -0.57 -6.30
C ASP A 7 -8.74 -2.01 -6.79
N ARG A 8 -8.53 -2.29 -8.09
CA ARG A 8 -9.03 -3.51 -8.77
C ARG A 8 -8.05 -4.69 -8.80
N GLY A 9 -7.55 -5.10 -7.63
CA GLY A 9 -6.84 -6.37 -7.45
C GLY A 9 -5.31 -6.26 -7.56
N THR A 10 -4.66 -7.39 -7.84
CA THR A 10 -3.20 -7.57 -7.66
C THR A 10 -2.35 -6.94 -8.77
N GLU A 11 -2.92 -6.68 -9.94
CA GLU A 11 -2.16 -6.25 -11.13
C GLU A 11 -2.75 -5.00 -11.85
N PRO A 12 -3.00 -3.88 -11.16
CA PRO A 12 -3.59 -2.68 -11.77
C PRO A 12 -2.70 -2.07 -12.88
N HIS A 13 -1.39 -2.29 -12.82
CA HIS A 13 -0.44 -1.88 -13.86
C HIS A 13 -0.77 -2.48 -15.24
N ARG A 14 -1.23 -3.73 -15.29
CA ARG A 14 -1.61 -4.39 -16.55
C ARG A 14 -2.86 -3.77 -17.18
N ILE A 15 -3.78 -3.27 -16.35
CA ILE A 15 -4.95 -2.54 -16.83
C ILE A 15 -4.48 -1.28 -17.55
N LEU A 16 -3.55 -0.51 -16.95
CA LEU A 16 -2.98 0.67 -17.60
C LEU A 16 -2.26 0.33 -18.91
N ASP A 17 -1.45 -0.73 -18.94
CA ASP A 17 -0.77 -1.18 -20.18
C ASP A 17 -1.76 -1.53 -21.30
N LEU A 18 -2.92 -2.09 -20.95
CA LEU A 18 -4.00 -2.36 -21.88
C LEU A 18 -4.68 -1.07 -22.37
N LEU A 19 -4.99 -0.15 -21.45
CA LEU A 19 -5.63 1.12 -21.78
C LEU A 19 -4.75 2.00 -22.67
N LEU A 20 -3.43 1.99 -22.47
CA LEU A 20 -2.46 2.71 -23.31
C LEU A 20 -2.43 2.22 -24.77
N LYS A 21 -2.87 0.98 -25.03
CA LYS A 21 -2.96 0.42 -26.38
C LYS A 21 -4.27 0.75 -27.09
N HIS A 22 -5.27 1.24 -26.37
CA HIS A 22 -6.55 1.61 -26.98
C HIS A 22 -6.47 3.00 -27.61
N PRO A 23 -6.98 3.18 -28.83
CA PRO A 23 -6.83 4.43 -29.59
C PRO A 23 -7.64 5.60 -29.02
N SER A 24 -8.68 5.33 -28.25
CA SER A 24 -9.51 6.35 -27.60
C SER A 24 -10.08 5.78 -26.32
N VAL A 25 -9.81 6.45 -25.20
CA VAL A 25 -10.29 6.08 -23.88
C VAL A 25 -10.68 7.36 -23.15
N ASP A 26 -11.89 7.37 -22.59
CA ASP A 26 -12.32 8.39 -21.65
C ASP A 26 -12.26 7.80 -20.24
N ILE A 27 -11.63 8.49 -19.29
CA ILE A 27 -11.42 8.03 -17.92
C ILE A 27 -11.92 9.10 -16.96
N GLN A 28 -12.82 8.68 -16.07
CA GLN A 28 -13.18 9.45 -14.90
C GLN A 28 -12.34 8.94 -13.72
N TRP A 29 -11.39 9.75 -13.26
CA TRP A 29 -10.50 9.39 -12.17
C TRP A 29 -11.24 9.23 -10.84
N GLY A 30 -10.95 8.13 -10.15
CA GLY A 30 -11.41 7.89 -8.79
C GLY A 30 -10.42 8.41 -7.74
N ASN A 31 -10.81 8.35 -6.47
CA ASN A 31 -9.96 8.82 -5.37
C ASN A 31 -8.70 7.96 -5.19
N HIS A 32 -8.76 6.66 -5.50
CA HIS A 32 -7.58 5.80 -5.46
C HIS A 32 -6.60 6.17 -6.58
N ASP A 33 -7.10 6.52 -7.78
CA ASP A 33 -6.24 6.93 -8.88
C ASP A 33 -5.50 8.23 -8.55
N ILE A 34 -6.21 9.23 -8.00
CA ILE A 34 -5.61 10.50 -7.56
C ILE A 34 -4.53 10.27 -6.51
N LEU A 35 -4.79 9.40 -5.53
CA LEU A 35 -3.82 9.06 -4.49
C LEU A 35 -2.54 8.45 -5.08
N TRP A 36 -2.68 7.51 -6.03
CA TRP A 36 -1.55 6.89 -6.70
C TRP A 36 -0.81 7.86 -7.64
N MET A 37 -1.51 8.77 -8.32
CA MET A 37 -0.88 9.82 -9.13
C MET A 37 -0.07 10.78 -8.26
N GLY A 38 -0.62 11.22 -7.12
CA GLY A 38 0.12 12.06 -6.17
C GLY A 38 1.37 11.36 -5.62
N ALA A 39 1.28 10.05 -5.35
CA ALA A 39 2.42 9.26 -4.91
C ALA A 39 3.50 9.18 -6.01
N ALA A 40 3.10 8.96 -7.27
CA ALA A 40 4.01 8.92 -8.41
C ALA A 40 4.71 10.27 -8.67
N LEU A 41 4.05 11.39 -8.34
CA LEU A 41 4.63 12.74 -8.40
C LEU A 41 5.54 13.07 -7.21
N GLY A 42 5.70 12.16 -6.25
CA GLY A 42 6.59 12.33 -5.11
C GLY A 42 5.96 13.02 -3.90
N GLU A 43 4.63 13.20 -3.88
CA GLU A 43 3.96 13.79 -2.71
C GLU A 43 3.97 12.80 -1.54
N LYS A 44 4.57 13.22 -0.43
CA LYS A 44 4.92 12.33 0.69
C LYS A 44 3.69 11.75 1.38
N THR A 45 2.62 12.53 1.51
CA THR A 45 1.38 12.12 2.16
C THR A 45 0.66 11.06 1.33
N CYS A 46 0.64 11.22 0.01
CA CYS A 46 0.11 10.27 -0.95
C CYS A 46 0.92 8.98 -0.95
N ILE A 47 2.26 9.05 -0.95
CA ILE A 47 3.13 7.88 -0.81
C ILE A 47 2.79 7.12 0.49
N ALA A 48 2.72 7.83 1.62
CA ALA A 48 2.39 7.20 2.89
C ALA A 48 0.97 6.62 2.91
N GLY A 49 0.01 7.27 2.25
CA GLY A 49 -1.36 6.78 2.07
C GLY A 49 -1.44 5.52 1.22
N VAL A 50 -0.77 5.48 0.05
CA VAL A 50 -0.67 4.29 -0.82
C VAL A 50 -0.09 3.12 -0.06
N LEU A 51 1.03 3.32 0.64
CA LEU A 51 1.65 2.27 1.43
C LEU A 51 0.72 1.79 2.56
N THR A 52 0.10 2.70 3.30
CA THR A 52 -0.87 2.36 4.37
C THR A 52 -2.00 1.48 3.84
N ASN A 53 -2.60 1.86 2.71
CA ASN A 53 -3.64 1.07 2.05
C ASN A 53 -3.10 -0.31 1.62
N SER A 54 -1.91 -0.35 1.02
CA SER A 54 -1.28 -1.60 0.57
C SER A 54 -1.04 -2.58 1.72
N PHE A 55 -0.54 -2.10 2.87
CA PHE A 55 -0.35 -2.92 4.06
C PHE A 55 -1.67 -3.41 4.67
N ARG A 56 -2.71 -2.57 4.67
CA ARG A 56 -4.01 -2.90 5.24
C ARG A 56 -4.75 -3.97 4.44
N HIS A 57 -4.64 -3.90 3.11
CA HIS A 57 -5.38 -4.75 2.17
C HIS A 57 -4.57 -5.95 1.64
N GLY A 58 -3.27 -6.01 1.91
CA GLY A 58 -2.41 -7.14 1.53
C GLY A 58 -1.84 -7.04 0.11
N ASN A 59 -1.79 -5.83 -0.46
CA ASN A 59 -1.29 -5.58 -1.82
C ASN A 59 0.20 -5.19 -1.83
N LEU A 60 1.00 -5.81 -0.97
CA LEU A 60 2.43 -5.50 -0.86
C LEU A 60 3.23 -5.94 -2.08
N ASP A 61 2.82 -7.02 -2.74
CA ASP A 61 3.49 -7.54 -3.93
C ASP A 61 3.52 -6.51 -5.06
N LEU A 62 2.50 -5.65 -5.17
CA LEU A 62 2.49 -4.55 -6.12
C LEU A 62 3.61 -3.55 -5.84
N ILE A 63 3.88 -3.24 -4.57
CA ILE A 63 4.90 -2.29 -4.16
C ILE A 63 6.31 -2.88 -4.37
N GLU A 64 6.54 -4.09 -3.88
CA GLU A 64 7.88 -4.70 -3.87
C GLU A 64 8.24 -5.36 -5.19
N ASN A 65 7.34 -6.14 -5.79
CA ASN A 65 7.67 -6.98 -6.97
C ASN A 65 7.39 -6.27 -8.28
N VAL A 66 6.31 -5.48 -8.38
CA VAL A 66 5.95 -4.78 -9.62
C VAL A 66 6.69 -3.44 -9.71
N TYR A 67 6.62 -2.60 -8.69
CA TYR A 67 7.29 -1.30 -8.69
C TYR A 67 8.74 -1.32 -8.20
N GLY A 68 9.21 -2.45 -7.65
CA GLY A 68 10.60 -2.58 -7.20
C GLY A 68 10.96 -1.70 -5.99
N ILE A 69 9.96 -1.25 -5.21
CA ILE A 69 10.18 -0.35 -4.09
C ILE A 69 10.68 -1.15 -2.89
N ASN A 70 11.90 -0.85 -2.45
CA ASN A 70 12.54 -1.55 -1.34
C ASN A 70 12.03 -1.04 0.01
N LEU A 71 11.38 -1.91 0.79
CA LEU A 71 10.81 -1.59 2.11
C LEU A 71 11.75 -1.89 3.29
N ARG A 72 13.00 -2.31 3.06
CA ARG A 72 13.93 -2.76 4.11
C ARG A 72 14.18 -1.71 5.18
N HIS A 73 14.38 -0.45 4.80
CA HIS A 73 14.60 0.62 5.76
C HIS A 73 13.39 0.85 6.65
N LEU A 74 12.18 0.81 6.07
CA LEU A 74 10.93 0.91 6.82
C LEU A 74 10.75 -0.29 7.76
N LEU A 75 11.11 -1.50 7.31
CA LEU A 75 11.08 -2.72 8.12
C LEU A 75 11.99 -2.61 9.34
N MET A 76 13.25 -2.24 9.14
CA MET A 76 14.22 -2.07 10.22
C MET A 76 13.73 -1.03 11.24
N PHE A 77 13.22 0.09 10.76
CA PHE A 77 12.63 1.13 11.61
C PHE A 77 11.41 0.61 12.40
N ALA A 78 10.49 -0.08 11.73
CA ALA A 78 9.28 -0.59 12.36
C ALA A 78 9.58 -1.63 13.45
N GLN A 79 10.55 -2.52 13.20
CA GLN A 79 10.97 -3.54 14.15
C GLN A 79 11.68 -2.97 15.38
N SER A 80 12.54 -1.96 15.19
CA SER A 80 13.26 -1.32 16.30
C SER A 80 12.37 -0.38 17.12
N THR A 81 11.35 0.22 16.50
CA THR A 81 10.48 1.22 17.14
C THR A 81 9.27 0.62 17.85
N TYR A 82 8.61 -0.39 17.26
CA TYR A 82 7.34 -0.89 17.76
C TYR A 82 7.45 -2.30 18.35
N LYS A 83 7.22 -2.39 19.66
CA LYS A 83 7.12 -3.68 20.37
C LYS A 83 5.85 -4.46 20.00
N SER A 84 4.70 -3.77 19.96
CA SER A 84 3.39 -4.36 19.61
C SER A 84 2.63 -3.49 18.60
N ALA A 85 1.93 -4.17 17.69
CA ALA A 85 1.14 -3.58 16.61
C ALA A 85 -0.14 -4.39 16.32
N LEU A 86 -0.68 -5.14 17.28
CA LEU A 86 -1.82 -6.05 17.10
C LEU A 86 -3.00 -5.40 16.33
N HIS A 87 -3.38 -4.18 16.67
CA HIS A 87 -4.50 -3.47 16.03
C HIS A 87 -4.24 -3.04 14.57
N PHE A 88 -2.98 -3.09 14.12
CA PHE A 88 -2.57 -2.76 12.76
C PHE A 88 -2.41 -4.01 11.88
N ARG A 89 -2.83 -5.18 12.35
CA ARG A 89 -2.83 -6.41 11.56
C ARG A 89 -3.65 -6.27 10.27
N PRO A 90 -3.28 -6.95 9.16
CA PRO A 90 -4.04 -6.92 7.92
C PRO A 90 -5.49 -7.42 8.13
N ARG A 91 -6.47 -6.86 7.39
CA ARG A 91 -7.91 -7.10 7.63
C ARG A 91 -8.32 -8.58 7.64
N LYS A 92 -7.65 -9.44 6.87
CA LYS A 92 -7.98 -10.87 6.70
C LYS A 92 -7.14 -11.80 7.59
N THR A 93 -6.58 -11.30 8.69
CA THR A 93 -5.82 -12.10 9.66
C THR A 93 -6.60 -12.21 10.96
N SER A 94 -6.29 -13.20 11.82
CA SER A 94 -6.84 -13.29 13.18
C SER A 94 -5.89 -12.64 14.19
N SER A 95 -6.34 -12.50 15.44
CA SER A 95 -5.47 -11.99 16.51
C SER A 95 -4.42 -13.05 16.92
N GLU A 96 -4.78 -14.32 16.86
CA GLU A 96 -3.89 -15.47 17.11
C GLU A 96 -2.77 -15.50 16.07
N ALA A 97 -3.13 -15.30 14.79
CA ALA A 97 -2.16 -15.23 13.70
C ALA A 97 -1.10 -14.12 13.89
N TYR A 98 -1.40 -13.04 14.63
CA TYR A 98 -0.40 -12.01 14.94
C TYR A 98 0.72 -12.51 15.86
N TYR A 99 0.43 -13.47 16.73
CA TYR A 99 1.39 -14.08 17.64
C TYR A 99 2.07 -15.30 17.01
N ASP A 100 1.31 -16.10 16.27
CA ASP A 100 1.79 -17.38 15.73
C ASP A 100 2.51 -17.25 14.39
N ASN A 101 2.22 -16.18 13.62
CA ASN A 101 2.82 -15.95 12.30
C ASN A 101 3.72 -14.68 12.30
N PRO A 102 5.06 -14.85 12.18
CA PRO A 102 6.00 -13.74 12.10
C PRO A 102 5.72 -12.75 10.97
N GLU A 103 5.22 -13.21 9.82
CA GLU A 103 4.88 -12.37 8.68
C GLU A 103 3.73 -11.41 9.01
N VAL A 104 2.69 -11.90 9.68
CA VAL A 104 1.56 -11.08 10.14
C VAL A 104 2.04 -10.05 11.16
N ASN A 105 2.93 -10.46 12.08
CA ASN A 105 3.52 -9.55 13.06
C ASN A 105 4.31 -8.42 12.40
N ILE A 106 5.17 -8.77 11.43
CA ILE A 106 6.00 -7.83 10.68
C ILE A 106 5.12 -6.86 9.88
N ARG A 107 4.14 -7.36 9.13
CA ARG A 107 3.21 -6.54 8.35
C ARG A 107 2.42 -5.57 9.23
N ALA A 108 2.00 -6.01 10.42
CA ALA A 108 1.32 -5.16 11.37
C ALA A 108 2.22 -4.01 11.87
N LYS A 109 3.50 -4.29 12.16
CA LYS A 109 4.47 -3.26 12.57
C LYS A 109 4.76 -2.27 11.45
N LEU A 110 4.95 -2.76 10.22
CA LEU A 110 5.12 -1.91 9.03
C LEU A 110 3.91 -0.99 8.81
N HIS A 111 2.69 -1.55 8.88
CA HIS A 111 1.45 -0.79 8.78
C HIS A 111 1.36 0.30 9.84
N LYS A 112 1.67 -0.03 11.10
CA LYS A 112 1.70 0.95 12.21
C LYS A 112 2.73 2.06 11.94
N ALA A 113 3.92 1.71 11.50
CA ALA A 113 4.98 2.66 11.22
C ALA A 113 4.56 3.67 10.15
N ILE A 114 4.08 3.19 9.00
CA ILE A 114 3.69 4.08 7.92
C ILE A 114 2.44 4.90 8.25
N PHE A 115 1.49 4.33 8.99
CA PHE A 115 0.31 5.05 9.46
C PHE A 115 0.69 6.23 10.36
N VAL A 116 1.63 6.03 11.29
CA VAL A 116 2.13 7.11 12.16
C VAL A 116 2.91 8.15 11.35
N ILE A 117 3.70 7.75 10.36
CA ILE A 117 4.41 8.68 9.47
C ILE A 117 3.41 9.54 8.69
N MET A 118 2.39 8.92 8.10
CA MET A 118 1.34 9.61 7.34
C MET A 118 0.68 10.72 8.18
N HIS A 119 0.31 10.43 9.43
CA HIS A 119 -0.31 11.40 10.34
C HIS A 119 0.63 12.50 10.85
N LYS A 120 1.94 12.39 10.60
CA LYS A 120 2.91 13.43 10.91
C LYS A 120 3.27 14.29 9.69
N LEU A 121 2.94 13.84 8.49
CA LEU A 121 3.16 14.55 7.24
C LEU A 121 1.98 15.48 6.89
N ALA A 122 0.77 15.07 7.27
CA ALA A 122 -0.44 15.88 7.22
C ALA A 122 -0.53 16.82 8.43
#